data_AF-A0A928IPC6-F1
#
_entry.id   AF-A0A928IPC6-F1
#
_cell.length_a   1.000
_cell.length_b   1.000
_cell.length_c   1.000
_cell.angle_alpha   90.00
_cell.angle_beta   90.00
_cell.angle_gamma   90.00
#
_symmetry.space_group_name_H-M   'P 1'
#
loop_
_entity.id
_entity.type
_entity.pdbx_description
1 polymer ?
#
loop_
_entity_poly.entity_id
_entity_poly.type
_entity_poly.pdbx_seq_one_letter_code
_entity_poly.pdbx_strand_id
1 'polypeptide(L)' 'MDALKKFFPFSFGAKDVAALIIKIVLYLVVGIIIGVVLGLVGKIPVVGIITGIVGAIVELYILCGIVLTVLDYLKILK' A
#
# COMPACT_ATOMS: atom_id res chain seq x y z
N MET A 1 8.15 5.19 15.65
CA MET A 1 6.96 5.62 14.89
C MET A 1 7.28 6.55 13.73
N ASP A 2 8.29 7.41 13.84
CA ASP A 2 8.60 8.42 12.80
C ASP A 2 8.97 7.82 11.44
N ALA A 3 9.73 6.73 11.42
CA ALA A 3 10.05 6.02 10.18
C ALA A 3 8.79 5.44 9.51
N LEU A 4 7.90 4.79 10.27
CA LEU A 4 6.65 4.22 9.74
C LEU A 4 5.71 5.30 9.19
N LYS A 5 5.57 6.44 9.89
CA LYS A 5 4.79 7.58 9.41
C LYS A 5 5.39 8.22 8.16
N LYS A 6 6.71 8.17 7.99
CA LYS A 6 7.40 8.66 6.79
C LYS A 6 7.21 7.74 5.59
N PHE A 7 7.23 6.41 5.79
CA PHE A 7 7.02 5.44 4.72
C PHE A 7 5.53 5.22 4.39
N PHE A 8 4.64 5.37 5.36
CA PHE A 8 3.20 5.13 5.24
C PHE A 8 2.37 6.30 5.78
N PRO A 9 2.52 7.52 5.24
CA PRO A 9 1.88 8.71 5.80
C PRO A 9 0.34 8.62 5.79
N PHE A 10 -0.23 7.90 4.83
CA PHE A 10 -1.68 7.74 4.69
C PHE A 10 -2.29 6.76 5.68
N SER A 11 -1.50 5.85 6.27
CA SER A 11 -1.99 4.84 7.21
C SER A 11 -2.39 5.42 8.57
N PHE A 12 -1.82 6.55 9.00
CA PHE A 12 -1.97 7.06 10.37
C PHE A 12 -3.00 8.18 10.53
N GLY A 13 -3.70 8.22 11.66
CA GLY A 13 -4.65 9.29 12.04
C GLY A 13 -6.10 9.05 11.61
N ALA A 14 -6.53 7.79 11.46
CA ALA A 14 -7.94 7.49 11.24
C ALA A 14 -8.72 7.66 12.55
N LYS A 15 -9.61 8.66 12.63
CA LYS A 15 -10.40 8.93 13.84
C LYS A 15 -11.71 8.15 13.89
N ASP A 16 -12.30 7.86 12.73
CA ASP A 16 -13.62 7.25 12.58
C ASP A 16 -13.57 6.09 11.58
N VAL A 17 -14.55 5.19 11.64
CA VAL A 17 -14.67 4.03 10.72
C VAL A 17 -14.67 4.48 9.25
N ALA A 18 -15.34 5.59 8.93
CA ALA A 18 -15.33 6.14 7.59
C ALA A 18 -13.92 6.52 7.11
N ALA A 19 -13.11 7.12 7.98
CA ALA A 19 -11.73 7.48 7.66
C ALA A 19 -10.84 6.24 7.46
N LEU A 20 -11.05 5.19 8.26
CA LEU A 20 -10.39 3.88 8.07
C LEU A 20 -10.69 3.31 6.69
N ILE A 21 -11.97 3.26 6.31
CA ILE A 21 -12.41 2.72 5.02
C ILE A 21 -11.81 3.54 3.87
N ILE A 22 -11.86 4.87 3.93
CA ILE A 22 -11.30 5.75 2.88
C ILE A 22 -9.80 5.47 2.66
N LYS A 23 -9.04 5.31 3.75
CA LYS A 23 -7.60 5.03 3.67
C LYS A 23 -7.30 3.66 3.07
N ILE A 24 -8.04 2.63 3.47
CA ILE A 24 -7.91 1.29 2.88
C ILE A 24 -8.23 1.33 1.39
N VAL A 25 -9.33 2.01 1.01
CA VAL A 25 -9.72 2.19 -0.39
C VAL A 25 -8.63 2.93 -1.17
N LEU A 26 -8.00 3.96 -0.60
CA LEU A 26 -6.87 4.66 -1.24
C LEU A 26 -5.71 3.71 -1.54
N TYR A 27 -5.28 2.89 -0.57
CA TYR A 27 -4.25 1.88 -0.79
C TYR A 27 -4.63 0.88 -1.90
N LEU A 28 -5.89 0.47 -1.93
CA LEU A 28 -6.43 -0.47 -2.91
C LEU A 28 -6.46 0.14 -4.33
N VAL A 29 -6.93 1.39 -4.46
CA VAL A 29 -6.95 2.14 -5.72
C VAL A 29 -5.53 2.36 -6.25
N VAL A 30 -4.61 2.81 -5.39
CA VAL A 30 -3.19 2.96 -5.77
C VAL A 30 -2.60 1.62 -6.20
N GLY A 31 -2.92 0.54 -5.49
CA GLY A 31 -2.51 -0.81 -5.85
C GLY A 31 -2.97 -1.26 -7.23
N ILE A 32 -4.24 -1.05 -7.54
CA ILE A 32 -4.80 -1.36 -8.88
C ILE A 32 -4.06 -0.57 -9.96
N ILE A 33 -3.87 0.75 -9.76
CA ILE A 33 -3.20 1.61 -10.74
C ILE A 33 -1.77 1.12 -10.99
N ILE A 34 -1.00 0.85 -9.92
CA ILE A 34 0.38 0.36 -10.08
C ILE A 34 0.40 -1.03 -10.70
N GLY A 35 -0.51 -1.93 -10.29
CA GLY A 35 -0.62 -3.26 -10.85
C GLY A 35 -0.91 -3.26 -12.36
N VAL A 36 -1.79 -2.38 -12.83
CA VAL A 36 -2.06 -2.19 -14.27
C VAL A 36 -0.81 -1.69 -14.99
N VAL A 37 -0.11 -0.71 -14.43
CA VAL A 37 1.13 -0.18 -15.03
C VAL A 37 2.21 -1.26 -15.11
N LEU A 38 2.44 -1.99 -14.03
CA LEU A 38 3.42 -3.08 -13.99
C LEU A 38 3.04 -4.22 -14.93
N GLY A 39 1.76 -4.56 -15.05
CA GLY A 39 1.27 -5.57 -15.99
C GLY A 39 1.44 -5.16 -17.45
N LEU A 40 1.32 -3.87 -17.77
CA LEU A 40 1.60 -3.35 -19.11
C LEU A 40 3.11 -3.39 -19.42
N VAL A 41 3.96 -3.00 -18.48
CA VAL A 41 5.42 -2.99 -18.63
C VAL A 41 6.01 -4.41 -18.66
N GLY A 42 5.41 -5.35 -17.92
CA GLY A 42 5.83 -6.74 -17.84
C GLY A 42 5.63 -7.55 -19.12
N LYS A 43 4.95 -7.02 -20.13
CA LYS A 43 4.84 -7.64 -21.47
C LYS A 43 6.18 -7.71 -22.21
N ILE A 44 7.19 -6.97 -21.77
CA ILE A 44 8.54 -7.02 -22.34
C ILE A 44 9.33 -8.13 -21.61
N PRO A 45 9.76 -9.22 -22.29
CA PRO A 45 10.28 -10.43 -21.64
C PRO A 45 11.53 -10.20 -20.77
N VAL A 46 12.40 -9.25 -21.12
CA VAL A 46 13.58 -8.89 -20.32
C VAL A 46 13.20 -8.09 -19.06
N VAL A 47 12.14 -7.27 -19.17
CA VAL A 47 11.66 -6.42 -18.07
C VAL A 47 10.74 -7.20 -17.13
N GLY A 48 10.12 -8.28 -17.62
CA GLY A 48 9.19 -9.15 -16.90
C GLY A 48 9.65 -9.57 -15.51
N ILE A 49 10.92 -9.98 -15.38
CA ILE A 49 11.52 -10.40 -14.09
C ILE A 49 11.60 -9.21 -13.12
N ILE A 50 12.06 -8.06 -13.60
CA ILE A 50 12.20 -6.84 -12.78
C ILE A 50 10.82 -6.34 -12.36
N THR A 51 9.85 -6.29 -13.28
CA THR A 51 8.46 -5.93 -12.95
C THR A 51 7.80 -6.90 -11.99
N GLY A 52 8.15 -8.19 -12.03
CA GLY A 52 7.67 -9.17 -11.05
C GLY A 52 8.20 -8.90 -9.65
N ILE A 53 9.50 -8.62 -9.51
CA ILE A 53 10.12 -8.28 -8.23
C ILE A 53 9.55 -6.96 -7.69
N VAL A 54 9.46 -5.93 -8.54
CA VAL A 54 8.89 -4.63 -8.16
C VAL A 54 7.41 -4.79 -7.79
N GLY A 55 6.65 -5.60 -8.53
CA GLY A 55 5.26 -5.91 -8.22
C GLY A 55 5.09 -6.55 -6.86
N ALA A 56 5.89 -7.57 -6.54
CA ALA A 56 5.87 -8.20 -5.23
C ALA A 56 6.21 -7.22 -4.09
N ILE A 57 7.18 -6.32 -4.30
CA ILE A 57 7.52 -5.28 -3.32
C ILE A 57 6.37 -4.29 -3.14
N VAL A 58 5.72 -3.89 -4.23
CA VAL A 58 4.57 -2.98 -4.20
C VAL A 58 3.37 -3.61 -3.50
N GLU A 59 3.05 -4.86 -3.80
CA GLU A 59 1.96 -5.60 -3.12
C GLU A 59 2.24 -5.73 -1.62
N LEU A 60 3.47 -6.07 -1.24
CA LEU A 60 3.88 -6.13 0.16
C LEU A 60 3.73 -4.75 0.83
N TYR A 61 4.14 -3.68 0.16
CA TYR A 61 3.97 -2.31 0.65
C TYR A 61 2.49 -1.96 0.85
N ILE A 62 1.62 -2.27 -0.11
CA ILE A 62 0.17 -2.01 0.00
C ILE A 62 -0.42 -2.80 1.17
N LEU A 63 -0.07 -4.08 1.30
CA LEU A 63 -0.50 -4.93 2.40
C LEU A 63 -0.06 -4.35 3.76
N CYS A 64 1.22 -3.97 3.89
CA CYS A 64 1.74 -3.31 5.08
C CYS A 64 0.99 -2.01 5.39
N GLY A 65 0.70 -1.19 4.37
CA GLY A 65 -0.05 0.05 4.52
C GLY A 65 -1.47 -0.17 5.06
N ILE A 66 -2.18 -1.18 4.56
CA ILE A 66 -3.51 -1.57 5.04
C ILE A 66 -3.44 -2.06 6.50
N VAL A 67 -2.51 -2.97 6.81
CA VAL A 67 -2.33 -3.51 8.16
C VAL A 67 -2.00 -2.40 9.15
N LEU A 68 -1.08 -1.49 8.81
CA LEU A 68 -0.74 -0.34 9.65
C LEU A 68 -1.94 0.58 9.88
N THR A 69 -2.80 0.77 8.87
CA THR A 69 -4.01 1.58 9.01
C THR A 69 -4.97 0.97 10.03
N VAL A 70 -5.15 -0.35 9.99
CA VAL A 70 -5.99 -1.07 10.95
C VAL A 70 -5.38 -1.01 12.36
N LEU A 71 -4.08 -1.24 12.50
CA LEU A 71 -3.39 -1.20 13.79
C LEU A 71 -3.38 0.20 14.44
N ASP A 72 -3.25 1.25 13.63
CA ASP A 72 -3.36 2.65 14.09
C ASP A 72 -4.79 2.96 14.55
N TYR A 73 -5.80 2.55 13.78
CA TYR A 73 -7.21 2.72 14.15
C TYR A 73 -7.56 2.02 15.47
N LEU A 74 -7.02 0.81 15.68
CA LEU A 74 -7.16 0.07 16.94
C LEU A 74 -6.35 0.67 18.10
N LYS A 75 -5.61 1.77 17.88
CA LYS A 75 -4.73 2.42 18.85
C LYS A 75 -3.68 1.47 19.46
N ILE A 76 -3.29 0.43 18.71
CA ILE A 76 -2.26 -0.52 19.11
C ILE A 76 -0.86 0.06 18.82
N LEU A 77 -0.74 0.84 17.74
CA LEU A 77 0.47 1.59 17.42
C LEU A 77 0.48 2.89 18.23
N LYS A 78 1.28 2.92 19.29
CA LYS A 78 1.46 4.07 20.19
C LYS A 78 2.75 4.84 19.94
#